data_AF-A0A072TW74-F1
#
_entry.id   AF-A0A072TW74-F1
#
_cell.length_a   1.000
_cell.length_b   1.000
_cell.length_c   1.000
_cell.angle_alpha   90.00
_cell.angle_beta   90.00
_cell.angle_gamma   90.00
#
_symmetry.space_group_name_H-M   'P 1'
#
loop_
_entity.id
_entity.type
_entity.pdbx_description
1 polymer ?
#
loop_
_entity_poly.entity_id
_entity_poly.type
_entity_poly.pdbx_seq_one_letter_code
_entity_poly.pdbx_strand_id
1 'polypeptide(L)'
;MLKELSHTFLTSFLFGSDFLVGKKFLLPSFRDCLKERGTVQMLTITREAAIEVQSLVRVLESSAANTPCYSLILFQDLLVSTTLSPDDTINLFTYAVLRLTPRALSSGTSSWSYLRKGNIASNVVTETNVAPPSSMPESFYGSSDISPGEDNNYHVVRPLQSDKWSKGKDGYLVTDLWGAEVGTWVFATPTVLLQQTGERMYLCAYQHRSLTLMLLIPISSIPNGEQGVSAVKQQVLENASLKILKIEEKLSKGWGGENAYHVGGYRYLLVDGDRNVSRASPATKVTTLTKESLLAMNKLRQEVELEKNRAKLDEHSCEKDLEVCIRAKNNAWVISRVTRGKELYMVLEKANETLLYASDAVEKFSNRYCDGTFSLD
;
A
#
# COMPACT_ATOMS: atom_id res chain seq x y z
N MET A 1 -22.60 -27.10 5.71
CA MET A 1 -21.30 -27.49 6.27
C MET A 1 -20.30 -27.81 5.15
N LEU A 2 -20.19 -26.90 4.17
CA LEU A 2 -19.26 -26.95 3.01
C LEU A 2 -19.16 -25.53 2.39
N LYS A 3 -19.39 -24.52 3.24
CA LYS A 3 -19.41 -23.08 2.92
C LYS A 3 -18.31 -22.32 3.69
N GLU A 4 -17.37 -23.07 4.24
CA GLU A 4 -16.11 -22.62 4.80
C GLU A 4 -15.00 -22.82 3.75
N LEU A 5 -13.80 -22.28 4.02
CA LEU A 5 -12.60 -22.42 3.18
C LEU A 5 -12.66 -21.66 1.83
N SER A 6 -12.99 -20.37 1.86
CA SER A 6 -12.68 -19.43 0.77
C SER A 6 -11.88 -18.23 1.32
N HIS A 7 -10.64 -18.48 1.72
CA HIS A 7 -9.69 -17.46 2.18
C HIS A 7 -8.92 -16.88 0.96
N THR A 8 -9.40 -15.71 0.52
CA THR A 8 -8.65 -14.44 0.30
C THR A 8 -7.28 -14.49 -0.36
N PHE A 9 -7.11 -13.75 -1.46
CA PHE A 9 -6.10 -14.10 -2.47
C PHE A 9 -5.23 -12.97 -3.05
N LEU A 10 -5.32 -11.72 -2.60
CA LEU A 10 -4.58 -10.62 -3.29
C LEU A 10 -3.83 -9.70 -2.36
N THR A 11 -4.44 -9.47 -1.22
CA THR A 11 -4.07 -8.52 -0.17
C THR A 11 -3.84 -9.22 1.16
N SER A 12 -3.62 -10.52 1.03
CA SER A 12 -4.01 -11.61 1.92
C SER A 12 -3.25 -12.89 1.54
N PHE A 13 -2.52 -12.81 0.44
CA PHE A 13 -1.92 -13.93 -0.25
C PHE A 13 -0.52 -14.25 0.29
N LEU A 14 0.10 -13.34 1.04
CA LEU A 14 1.50 -13.43 1.43
C LEU A 14 1.76 -13.17 2.94
N PHE A 15 1.21 -12.11 3.57
CA PHE A 15 1.76 -11.60 4.84
C PHE A 15 0.81 -11.04 5.94
N GLY A 16 -0.46 -11.47 6.09
CA GLY A 16 -1.15 -11.24 7.37
C GLY A 16 -2.68 -11.40 7.50
N SER A 17 -3.07 -11.80 8.72
CA SER A 17 -4.41 -11.74 9.35
C SER A 17 -5.57 -12.59 8.78
N ASP A 18 -6.48 -13.01 9.68
CA ASP A 18 -7.59 -13.91 9.38
C ASP A 18 -8.76 -13.25 8.65
N PHE A 19 -9.43 -14.05 7.81
CA PHE A 19 -10.35 -13.56 6.79
C PHE A 19 -11.84 -13.72 7.11
N LEU A 20 -12.17 -13.81 8.39
CA LEU A 20 -13.52 -14.09 8.88
C LEU A 20 -14.05 -12.93 9.74
N VAL A 21 -14.89 -12.09 9.14
CA VAL A 21 -15.84 -11.25 9.88
C VAL A 21 -17.25 -11.81 9.66
N GLY A 22 -17.53 -12.93 10.35
CA GLY A 22 -18.80 -13.63 10.27
C GLY A 22 -19.02 -14.37 8.94
N LYS A 23 -20.15 -14.11 8.27
CA LYS A 23 -20.65 -14.92 7.13
C LYS A 23 -20.46 -14.28 5.74
N LYS A 24 -19.70 -13.20 5.61
CA LYS A 24 -19.48 -12.49 4.34
C LYS A 24 -18.00 -12.42 3.99
N PHE A 25 -17.69 -12.72 2.72
CA PHE A 25 -16.36 -12.54 2.16
C PHE A 25 -16.17 -11.07 1.76
N LEU A 26 -15.15 -10.42 2.33
CA LEU A 26 -14.71 -9.09 1.94
C LEU A 26 -13.29 -9.22 1.41
N LEU A 27 -13.11 -8.96 0.12
CA LEU A 27 -11.79 -8.85 -0.49
C LEU A 27 -11.14 -7.55 0.02
N PRO A 28 -10.00 -7.61 0.74
CA PRO A 28 -9.28 -6.40 1.09
C PRO A 28 -8.79 -5.75 -0.20
N SER A 29 -8.87 -4.43 -0.27
CA SER A 29 -8.36 -3.62 -1.38
C SER A 29 -6.83 -3.60 -1.37
N PHE A 30 -6.18 -3.28 -2.51
CA PHE A 30 -4.71 -3.16 -2.61
C PHE A 30 -4.10 -2.37 -1.44
N ARG A 31 -4.79 -1.29 -1.08
CA ARG A 31 -4.61 -0.43 0.08
C ARG A 31 -4.30 -1.16 1.39
N ASP A 32 -5.03 -2.24 1.66
CA ASP A 32 -5.05 -2.94 2.94
C ASP A 32 -3.82 -3.85 3.11
N CYS A 33 -3.10 -4.15 2.01
CA CYS A 33 -1.90 -5.02 2.01
C CYS A 33 -0.58 -4.25 1.87
N LEU A 34 -0.63 -2.92 1.76
CA LEU A 34 0.57 -2.09 1.59
C LEU A 34 1.56 -2.23 2.76
N LYS A 35 1.04 -2.37 3.98
CA LYS A 35 1.85 -2.59 5.19
C LYS A 35 2.58 -3.93 5.20
N GLU A 36 1.99 -4.96 4.60
CA GLU A 36 2.45 -6.35 4.76
C GLU A 36 3.57 -6.72 3.77
N ARG A 37 3.64 -6.02 2.63
CA ARG A 37 4.53 -6.40 1.53
C ARG A 37 5.93 -5.81 1.61
N GLY A 38 6.11 -4.69 2.31
CA GLY A 38 7.36 -3.94 2.23
C GLY A 38 7.69 -3.42 0.83
N THR A 39 6.69 -3.28 -0.07
CA THR A 39 6.91 -2.84 -1.46
C THR A 39 5.98 -1.73 -1.89
N VAL A 40 6.44 -0.90 -2.82
CA VAL A 40 5.65 0.16 -3.47
C VAL A 40 5.30 -0.22 -4.91
N GLN A 41 4.13 0.20 -5.40
CA GLN A 41 3.76 -0.03 -6.81
C GLN A 41 4.18 1.18 -7.65
N MET A 42 5.26 1.05 -8.42
CA MET A 42 5.78 2.12 -9.26
C MET A 42 5.02 2.23 -10.59
N LEU A 43 4.73 3.48 -11.01
CA LEU A 43 4.13 3.77 -12.30
C LEU A 43 5.18 3.67 -13.41
N THR A 44 4.91 2.87 -14.44
CA THR A 44 5.71 2.90 -15.67
C THR A 44 5.44 4.21 -16.43
N ILE A 45 6.46 5.06 -16.57
CA ILE A 45 6.37 6.37 -17.25
C ILE A 45 7.29 6.43 -18.48
N THR A 46 6.93 7.21 -19.49
CA THR A 46 7.82 7.44 -20.65
C THR A 46 9.01 8.31 -20.28
N ARG A 47 10.07 8.29 -21.10
CA ARG A 47 11.26 9.12 -20.90
C ARG A 47 10.93 10.61 -20.83
N GLU A 48 9.98 11.08 -21.64
CA GLU A 48 9.52 12.47 -21.72
C GLU A 48 8.67 12.87 -20.52
N ALA A 49 8.04 11.92 -19.82
CA ALA A 49 7.39 12.15 -18.54
C ALA A 49 8.41 12.15 -17.39
N ALA A 50 9.36 11.20 -17.41
CA ALA A 50 10.42 11.10 -16.41
C ALA A 50 11.29 12.37 -16.34
N ILE A 51 11.63 12.99 -17.48
CA ILE A 51 12.41 14.24 -17.51
C ILE A 51 11.65 15.40 -16.82
N GLU A 52 10.34 15.51 -17.01
CA GLU A 52 9.53 16.56 -16.36
C GLU A 52 9.41 16.30 -14.86
N VAL A 53 9.17 15.05 -14.46
CA VAL A 53 9.14 14.62 -13.06
C VAL A 53 10.46 14.94 -12.36
N GLN A 54 11.60 14.62 -12.99
CA GLN A 54 12.93 14.99 -12.47
C GLN A 54 13.13 16.52 -12.39
N SER A 55 12.60 17.28 -13.36
CA SER A 55 12.63 18.75 -13.29
C SER A 55 11.75 19.31 -12.16
N LEU A 56 10.64 18.65 -11.82
CA LEU A 56 9.81 19.01 -10.66
C LEU A 56 10.51 18.64 -9.35
N VAL A 57 11.07 17.43 -9.24
CA VAL A 57 11.79 16.97 -8.04
C VAL A 57 12.88 17.96 -7.63
N ARG A 58 13.70 18.45 -8.58
CA ARG A 58 14.73 19.46 -8.28
C ARG A 58 14.18 20.78 -7.69
N VAL A 59 13.00 21.23 -8.14
CA VAL A 59 12.35 22.43 -7.57
C VAL A 59 11.85 22.15 -6.15
N LEU A 60 11.32 20.95 -5.91
CA LEU A 60 10.87 20.52 -4.57
C LEU A 60 12.05 20.39 -3.60
N GLU A 61 13.15 19.75 -4.02
CA GLU A 61 14.39 19.62 -3.23
C GLU A 61 14.95 20.99 -2.83
N SER A 62 14.97 21.96 -3.74
CA SER A 62 15.46 23.32 -3.47
C SER A 62 14.42 24.27 -2.84
N SER A 63 13.31 23.75 -2.29
CA SER A 63 12.23 24.58 -1.75
C SER A 63 12.50 25.11 -0.33
N ALA A 64 13.44 24.52 0.42
CA ALA A 64 13.95 25.09 1.67
C ALA A 64 15.37 25.66 1.44
N ALA A 65 15.64 26.82 2.02
CA ALA A 65 16.78 27.66 1.61
C ALA A 65 18.16 26.99 1.78
N ASN A 66 18.37 26.27 2.88
CA ASN A 66 19.70 25.81 3.31
C ASN A 66 19.83 24.29 3.47
N THR A 67 18.77 23.51 3.17
CA THR A 67 18.74 22.06 3.39
C THR A 67 17.81 21.43 2.35
N PRO A 68 18.20 20.33 1.68
CA PRO A 68 17.33 19.71 0.70
C PRO A 68 16.05 19.18 1.34
N CYS A 69 14.91 19.50 0.74
CA CYS A 69 13.65 18.84 1.07
C CYS A 69 13.60 17.43 0.44
N TYR A 70 12.90 16.50 1.09
CA TYR A 70 12.57 15.22 0.48
C TYR A 70 11.20 15.27 -0.20
N SER A 71 11.01 14.42 -1.22
CA SER A 71 9.73 14.35 -1.93
C SER A 71 9.28 12.92 -2.22
N LEU A 72 7.97 12.75 -2.33
CA LEU A 72 7.34 11.53 -2.81
C LEU A 72 6.10 11.93 -3.64
N ILE A 73 6.09 11.51 -4.91
CA ILE A 73 5.07 11.88 -5.90
C ILE A 73 4.26 10.64 -6.27
N LEU A 74 2.94 10.72 -6.12
CA LEU A 74 1.97 9.67 -6.44
C LEU A 74 1.03 10.09 -7.57
N PHE A 75 0.60 9.12 -8.37
CA PHE A 75 -0.47 9.27 -9.36
C PHE A 75 -1.39 8.05 -9.30
N GLN A 76 -2.69 8.24 -9.06
CA GLN A 76 -3.68 7.13 -8.98
C GLN A 76 -3.29 6.01 -7.99
N ASP A 77 -2.71 6.37 -6.84
CA ASP A 77 -2.12 5.51 -5.80
C ASP A 77 -0.79 4.81 -6.19
N LEU A 78 -0.19 5.14 -7.33
CA LEU A 78 1.09 4.59 -7.79
C LEU A 78 2.25 5.56 -7.56
N LEU A 79 3.42 5.04 -7.18
CA LEU A 79 4.64 5.82 -7.00
C LEU A 79 5.20 6.27 -8.36
N VAL A 80 5.35 7.58 -8.54
CA VAL A 80 5.96 8.17 -9.75
C VAL A 80 7.43 8.46 -9.53
N SER A 81 7.77 9.00 -8.36
CA SER A 81 9.15 9.33 -7.98
C SER A 81 9.24 9.56 -6.47
N THR A 82 10.43 9.36 -5.90
CA THR A 82 10.76 9.75 -4.54
C THR A 82 12.25 10.08 -4.43
N THR A 83 12.61 10.86 -3.42
CA THR A 83 14.00 11.11 -3.00
C THR A 83 14.30 10.55 -1.61
N LEU A 84 13.35 9.83 -0.99
CA LEU A 84 13.49 9.19 0.32
C LEU A 84 14.28 7.88 0.24
N SER A 85 14.70 7.39 1.42
CA SER A 85 15.21 6.02 1.60
C SER A 85 14.16 4.98 1.19
N PRO A 86 14.54 3.72 0.87
CA PRO A 86 13.56 2.66 0.58
C PRO A 86 12.55 2.46 1.72
N ASP A 87 13.01 2.40 2.97
CA ASP A 87 12.16 2.16 4.15
C ASP A 87 11.19 3.32 4.40
N ASP A 88 11.70 4.56 4.36
CA ASP A 88 10.88 5.76 4.51
C ASP A 88 9.89 5.92 3.34
N THR A 89 10.28 5.51 2.13
CA THR A 89 9.40 5.47 0.95
C THR A 89 8.26 4.50 1.18
N ILE A 90 8.52 3.26 1.61
CA ILE A 90 7.48 2.24 1.87
C ILE A 90 6.49 2.74 2.93
N ASN A 91 7.02 3.26 4.05
CA ASN A 91 6.22 3.77 5.15
C ASN A 91 5.31 4.94 4.71
N LEU A 92 5.88 5.94 4.04
CA LEU A 92 5.14 7.12 3.60
C LEU A 92 4.18 6.81 2.44
N PHE A 93 4.58 5.98 1.47
CA PHE A 93 3.72 5.49 0.38
C PHE A 93 2.47 4.79 0.94
N THR A 94 2.69 3.86 1.87
CA THR A 94 1.63 3.10 2.55
C THR A 94 0.66 4.02 3.27
N TYR A 95 1.18 4.94 4.09
CA TYR A 95 0.36 5.94 4.78
C TYR A 95 -0.42 6.83 3.79
N ALA A 96 0.22 7.28 2.72
CA ALA A 96 -0.39 8.18 1.74
C ALA A 96 -1.53 7.52 0.96
N VAL A 97 -1.35 6.30 0.46
CA VAL A 97 -2.45 5.56 -0.18
C VAL A 97 -3.57 5.24 0.82
N LEU A 98 -3.23 5.01 2.09
CA LEU A 98 -4.19 4.79 3.19
C LEU A 98 -4.89 6.06 3.71
N ARG A 99 -4.41 7.28 3.44
CA ARG A 99 -4.95 8.52 4.06
C ARG A 99 -4.96 9.79 3.19
N LEU A 100 -4.00 9.95 2.27
CA LEU A 100 -3.68 11.22 1.61
C LEU A 100 -3.97 11.30 0.09
N THR A 101 -4.31 10.21 -0.60
CA THR A 101 -4.64 10.29 -2.04
C THR A 101 -6.08 10.77 -2.29
N PRO A 102 -6.44 11.26 -3.49
CA PRO A 102 -7.81 11.69 -3.79
C PRO A 102 -8.86 10.59 -3.53
N ARG A 103 -8.50 9.33 -3.83
CA ARG A 103 -9.32 8.15 -3.53
C ARG A 103 -9.47 7.90 -2.02
N ALA A 104 -8.41 8.18 -1.25
CA ALA A 104 -8.48 8.13 0.21
C ALA A 104 -9.54 9.08 0.75
N LEU A 105 -9.48 10.35 0.32
CA LEU A 105 -10.39 11.39 0.80
C LEU A 105 -11.83 11.17 0.32
N SER A 106 -12.04 10.69 -0.91
CA SER A 106 -13.39 10.40 -1.42
C SER A 106 -14.04 9.17 -0.76
N SER A 107 -13.24 8.22 -0.24
CA SER A 107 -13.77 7.01 0.42
C SER A 107 -14.45 7.30 1.77
N GLY A 108 -14.13 8.43 2.40
CA GLY A 108 -14.64 8.82 3.71
C GLY A 108 -16.15 9.10 3.76
N THR A 109 -16.82 9.31 2.63
CA THR A 109 -18.26 9.63 2.58
C THR A 109 -19.19 8.46 2.29
N SER A 110 -18.70 7.24 2.01
CA SER A 110 -19.59 6.16 1.54
C SER A 110 -19.23 4.69 1.84
N SER A 111 -18.19 4.36 2.61
CA SER A 111 -17.93 2.94 2.97
C SER A 111 -17.25 2.69 4.32
N TRP A 112 -18.03 2.75 5.41
CA TRP A 112 -17.79 1.89 6.59
C TRP A 112 -19.02 1.53 7.44
N SER A 113 -20.24 1.88 7.01
CA SER A 113 -21.47 1.80 7.83
C SER A 113 -22.03 0.39 8.08
N TYR A 114 -21.35 -0.67 7.65
CA TYR A 114 -21.87 -2.05 7.70
C TYR A 114 -21.44 -2.87 8.93
N LEU A 115 -20.50 -2.39 9.75
CA LEU A 115 -19.91 -3.18 10.86
C LEU A 115 -20.31 -2.74 12.28
N ARG A 116 -21.32 -1.87 12.45
CA ARG A 116 -21.92 -1.61 13.77
C ARG A 116 -23.41 -1.29 13.74
N LYS A 117 -24.21 -2.15 13.09
CA LYS A 117 -25.68 -2.14 13.28
C LYS A 117 -26.34 -3.52 13.15
N GLY A 118 -26.04 -4.38 14.11
CA GLY A 118 -26.91 -5.51 14.43
C GLY A 118 -28.14 -5.01 15.20
N ASN A 119 -29.21 -4.63 14.50
CA ASN A 119 -30.49 -4.37 15.13
C ASN A 119 -31.09 -5.69 15.65
N ILE A 120 -31.36 -5.79 16.95
CA ILE A 120 -32.51 -6.57 17.43
C ILE A 120 -33.56 -5.54 17.85
N ALA A 121 -34.55 -5.35 16.97
CA ALA A 121 -35.77 -4.64 17.31
C ALA A 121 -36.84 -5.71 17.57
N SER A 122 -37.24 -5.86 18.83
CA SER A 122 -38.42 -6.62 19.24
C SER A 122 -39.12 -5.84 20.35
N ASN A 123 -40.24 -5.21 20.02
CA ASN A 123 -41.09 -4.51 20.98
C ASN A 123 -41.73 -5.52 21.95
N VAL A 124 -41.47 -5.41 23.25
CA VAL A 124 -42.46 -5.62 24.33
C VAL A 124 -42.06 -4.72 25.51
N VAL A 125 -43.05 -4.13 26.17
CA VAL A 125 -42.94 -3.29 27.38
C VAL A 125 -42.73 -4.16 28.62
N THR A 126 -41.89 -3.75 29.59
CA THR A 126 -42.17 -3.67 31.07
C THR A 126 -40.87 -3.40 31.87
N GLU A 127 -41.04 -2.83 33.06
CA GLU A 127 -40.04 -2.34 34.03
C GLU A 127 -39.12 -3.38 34.73
N THR A 128 -38.18 -2.82 35.50
CA THR A 128 -37.42 -3.33 36.67
C THR A 128 -36.10 -4.11 36.54
N ASN A 129 -35.11 -3.55 37.26
CA ASN A 129 -33.89 -4.08 37.88
C ASN A 129 -33.66 -5.61 37.92
N VAL A 130 -32.42 -6.03 37.63
CA VAL A 130 -31.48 -6.77 38.53
C VAL A 130 -30.22 -7.17 37.74
N ALA A 131 -29.07 -7.26 38.41
CA ALA A 131 -27.75 -7.60 37.82
C ALA A 131 -27.38 -9.10 38.01
N PRO A 132 -26.16 -9.54 37.65
CA PRO A 132 -25.90 -10.59 36.64
C PRO A 132 -25.78 -12.01 37.22
N PRO A 133 -25.31 -13.00 36.42
CA PRO A 133 -23.95 -13.45 36.73
C PRO A 133 -23.02 -13.70 35.52
N SER A 134 -21.74 -13.55 35.84
CA SER A 134 -20.51 -13.81 35.08
C SER A 134 -20.38 -15.15 34.35
N SER A 135 -19.59 -15.15 33.28
CA SER A 135 -18.50 -16.11 33.11
C SER A 135 -17.16 -15.36 33.04
N MET A 136 -16.20 -15.80 33.86
CA MET A 136 -14.88 -15.18 34.08
C MET A 136 -13.77 -15.96 33.31
N PRO A 137 -12.50 -15.50 33.28
CA PRO A 137 -11.61 -15.69 32.13
C PRO A 137 -10.54 -16.76 32.34
N GLU A 138 -9.77 -17.04 31.29
CA GLU A 138 -8.43 -17.59 31.41
C GLU A 138 -7.39 -16.60 30.87
N SER A 139 -6.76 -15.88 31.79
CA SER A 139 -5.47 -15.22 31.58
C SER A 139 -4.37 -16.13 32.12
N PHE A 140 -3.33 -16.39 31.34
CA PHE A 140 -2.08 -16.95 31.86
C PHE A 140 -0.93 -15.94 31.72
N TYR A 141 -0.51 -15.39 32.86
CA TYR A 141 0.80 -14.88 33.30
C TYR A 141 1.74 -14.21 32.27
N GLY A 142 2.35 -13.03 32.50
CA GLY A 142 2.72 -12.33 33.76
C GLY A 142 4.26 -12.14 33.76
N SER A 143 4.91 -11.11 34.29
CA SER A 143 4.54 -9.91 35.08
C SER A 143 5.58 -8.79 34.73
N SER A 144 5.69 -7.57 35.26
CA SER A 144 5.07 -6.77 36.34
C SER A 144 5.48 -5.28 36.10
N ASP A 145 4.98 -4.21 36.73
CA ASP A 145 3.97 -3.99 37.78
C ASP A 145 3.02 -2.84 37.36
N ILE A 146 1.80 -2.80 37.88
CA ILE A 146 0.81 -1.71 37.63
C ILE A 146 0.26 -1.18 38.96
N SER A 147 0.23 0.15 39.10
CA SER A 147 -0.64 0.84 40.07
C SER A 147 -2.03 1.04 39.43
N PRO A 148 -3.14 0.70 40.11
CA PRO A 148 -4.44 0.62 39.46
C PRO A 148 -5.15 1.97 39.33
N GLY A 149 -5.68 2.26 38.14
CA GLY A 149 -6.75 3.26 37.96
C GLY A 149 -6.57 4.23 36.80
N GLU A 150 -6.69 3.78 35.55
CA GLU A 150 -7.04 4.65 34.43
C GLU A 150 -7.64 3.86 33.25
N ASP A 151 -8.68 4.42 32.61
CA ASP A 151 -9.35 3.83 31.44
C ASP A 151 -8.41 3.85 30.24
N ASN A 152 -7.73 2.74 29.97
CA ASN A 152 -6.69 2.66 28.94
C ASN A 152 -7.27 2.50 27.51
N ASN A 153 -8.09 3.48 27.11
CA ASN A 153 -8.52 3.68 25.73
C ASN A 153 -7.33 4.26 24.96
N TYR A 154 -6.61 3.42 24.21
CA TYR A 154 -5.50 3.87 23.37
C TYR A 154 -6.00 4.91 22.34
N HIS A 155 -5.75 6.20 22.63
CA HIS A 155 -6.13 7.30 21.75
C HIS A 155 -5.30 7.26 20.46
N VAL A 156 -5.83 6.60 19.43
CA VAL A 156 -5.25 6.59 18.09
C VAL A 156 -5.16 8.02 17.55
N VAL A 157 -3.92 8.50 17.42
CA VAL A 157 -3.53 9.85 16.98
C VAL A 157 -4.32 10.30 15.74
N ARG A 158 -4.99 11.46 15.79
CA ARG A 158 -5.99 11.90 14.77
C ARG A 158 -5.52 11.80 13.31
N PRO A 159 -4.32 12.27 12.91
CA PRO A 159 -3.80 12.07 11.54
C PRO A 159 -3.76 10.60 11.05
N LEU A 160 -3.75 9.61 11.94
CA LEU A 160 -3.83 8.18 11.59
C LEU A 160 -5.26 7.69 11.30
N GLN A 161 -6.28 8.50 11.60
CA GLN A 161 -7.70 8.21 11.35
C GLN A 161 -8.09 8.56 9.89
N SER A 162 -9.07 7.86 9.34
CA SER A 162 -9.39 7.89 7.90
C SER A 162 -10.15 9.13 7.42
N ASP A 163 -10.63 9.97 8.32
CA ASP A 163 -11.59 11.06 8.08
C ASP A 163 -11.09 12.45 8.54
N LYS A 164 -9.82 12.56 8.95
CA LYS A 164 -9.25 13.80 9.54
C LYS A 164 -8.46 14.66 8.55
N TRP A 165 -8.19 14.14 7.37
CA TRP A 165 -7.59 14.90 6.28
C TRP A 165 -8.66 15.49 5.38
N SER A 166 -8.49 16.76 5.02
CA SER A 166 -9.35 17.48 4.07
C SER A 166 -8.51 18.34 3.13
N LYS A 167 -9.08 18.74 1.99
CA LYS A 167 -8.36 19.55 1.00
C LYS A 167 -8.59 21.04 1.24
N GLY A 168 -7.50 21.77 1.48
CA GLY A 168 -7.46 23.22 1.58
C GLY A 168 -7.71 23.94 0.26
N LYS A 169 -8.00 25.24 0.33
CA LYS A 169 -8.31 26.09 -0.83
C LYS A 169 -7.11 26.27 -1.78
N ASP A 170 -5.91 26.20 -1.23
CA ASP A 170 -4.61 26.25 -1.91
C ASP A 170 -4.23 24.92 -2.58
N GLY A 171 -4.98 23.84 -2.33
CA GLY A 171 -4.72 22.50 -2.83
C GLY A 171 -3.83 21.64 -1.91
N TYR A 172 -3.28 22.21 -0.82
CA TYR A 172 -2.63 21.43 0.23
C TYR A 172 -3.68 20.68 1.06
N LEU A 173 -3.27 19.58 1.68
CA LEU A 173 -4.09 18.85 2.63
C LEU A 173 -3.88 19.41 4.04
N VAL A 174 -4.97 19.54 4.77
CA VAL A 174 -5.01 20.01 6.15
C VAL A 174 -5.65 18.94 7.04
N THR A 175 -5.16 18.83 8.26
CA THR A 175 -5.68 17.96 9.32
C THR A 175 -5.68 18.72 10.63
N ASP A 176 -6.57 18.35 11.55
CA ASP A 176 -6.60 18.90 12.89
C ASP A 176 -5.38 18.45 13.72
N LEU A 177 -4.97 19.32 14.65
CA LEU A 177 -3.74 19.18 15.43
C LEU A 177 -3.69 17.93 16.32
N TRP A 178 -2.48 17.40 16.52
CA TRP A 178 -2.19 16.45 17.60
C TRP A 178 -2.63 17.03 18.94
N GLY A 179 -3.42 16.28 19.71
CA GLY A 179 -3.82 16.64 21.07
C GLY A 179 -4.80 17.81 21.20
N ALA A 180 -5.25 18.44 20.09
CA ALA A 180 -6.28 19.46 20.16
C ALA A 180 -7.63 18.85 20.58
N GLU A 181 -8.40 19.59 21.39
CA GLU A 181 -9.75 19.20 21.79
C GLU A 181 -10.72 19.22 20.59
N VAL A 182 -11.87 18.56 20.71
CA VAL A 182 -12.88 18.56 19.64
C VAL A 182 -13.56 19.93 19.60
N GLY A 183 -13.11 20.81 18.71
CA GLY A 183 -13.73 22.12 18.47
C GLY A 183 -12.76 23.26 18.17
N THR A 184 -11.45 23.09 18.41
CA THR A 184 -10.43 24.11 18.11
C THR A 184 -10.00 24.04 16.64
N TRP A 185 -10.29 25.08 15.86
CA TRP A 185 -9.96 25.18 14.43
C TRP A 185 -8.49 25.58 14.17
N VAL A 186 -7.56 25.06 14.98
CA VAL A 186 -6.13 25.30 14.79
C VAL A 186 -5.56 24.17 13.94
N PHE A 187 -5.27 24.47 12.68
CA PHE A 187 -4.54 23.59 11.78
C PHE A 187 -3.05 23.86 11.93
N ALA A 188 -2.25 22.81 12.09
CA ALA A 188 -0.79 22.87 12.00
C ALA A 188 -0.30 21.85 10.98
N THR A 189 0.90 22.05 10.45
CA THR A 189 1.53 21.12 9.53
C THR A 189 2.04 19.91 10.32
N PRO A 190 1.56 18.68 10.06
CA PRO A 190 2.00 17.52 10.82
C PRO A 190 3.50 17.30 10.68
N THR A 191 4.12 16.77 11.74
CA THR A 191 5.54 16.39 11.69
C THR A 191 5.67 14.87 11.65
N VAL A 192 6.71 14.39 10.97
CA VAL A 192 7.08 12.99 10.86
C VAL A 192 8.56 12.83 11.17
N LEU A 193 8.95 11.64 11.62
CA LEU A 193 10.33 11.26 11.85
C LEU A 193 10.77 10.36 10.69
N LEU A 194 11.87 10.69 10.01
CA LEU A 194 12.49 9.76 9.07
C LEU A 194 13.26 8.70 9.84
N GLN A 195 13.02 7.43 9.49
CA GLN A 195 13.62 6.29 10.18
C GLN A 195 15.11 6.17 9.85
N GLN A 196 15.53 6.44 8.61
CA GLN A 196 16.94 6.31 8.24
C GLN A 196 17.83 7.40 8.84
N THR A 197 17.38 8.66 8.83
CA THR A 197 18.20 9.80 9.29
C THR A 197 17.94 10.22 10.73
N GLY A 198 16.81 9.80 11.33
CA GLY A 198 16.36 10.29 12.63
C GLY A 198 15.91 11.76 12.63
N GLU A 199 15.82 12.39 11.47
CA GLU A 199 15.43 13.80 11.35
C GLU A 199 13.91 13.99 11.40
N ARG A 200 13.48 15.07 12.05
CA ARG A 200 12.08 15.49 12.07
C ARG A 200 11.78 16.41 10.90
N MET A 201 10.73 16.10 10.17
CA MET A 201 10.26 16.77 8.96
C MET A 201 8.84 17.28 9.12
N TYR A 202 8.52 18.45 8.58
CA TYR A 202 7.13 18.85 8.30
C TYR A 202 6.62 18.11 7.06
N LEU A 203 5.43 17.51 7.14
CA LEU A 203 4.77 16.81 6.03
C LEU A 203 3.76 17.72 5.34
N CYS A 204 4.11 18.21 4.15
CA CYS A 204 3.26 19.03 3.29
C CYS A 204 2.71 18.19 2.12
N ALA A 205 1.50 17.65 2.26
CA ALA A 205 0.81 16.96 1.16
C ALA A 205 0.00 17.93 0.31
N TYR A 206 0.13 17.88 -1.02
CA TYR A 206 -0.57 18.69 -2.01
C TYR A 206 -1.24 17.80 -3.06
N GLN A 207 -2.43 18.17 -3.52
CA GLN A 207 -3.18 17.41 -4.52
C GLN A 207 -3.59 18.24 -5.73
N HIS A 208 -3.27 17.75 -6.94
CA HIS A 208 -3.86 18.24 -8.18
C HIS A 208 -4.46 17.08 -8.99
N ARG A 209 -5.79 17.07 -9.16
CA ARG A 209 -6.54 15.98 -9.81
C ARG A 209 -6.13 14.61 -9.27
N SER A 210 -5.47 13.80 -10.11
CA SER A 210 -5.01 12.43 -9.81
C SER A 210 -3.63 12.36 -9.13
N LEU A 211 -2.91 13.49 -9.11
CA LEU A 211 -1.53 13.62 -8.65
C LEU A 211 -1.51 14.07 -7.18
N THR A 212 -0.74 13.39 -6.34
CA THR A 212 -0.47 13.75 -4.94
C THR A 212 1.02 13.95 -4.78
N LEU A 213 1.44 15.12 -4.31
CA LEU A 213 2.82 15.43 -3.98
C LEU A 213 2.94 15.48 -2.46
N MET A 214 3.94 14.82 -1.90
CA MET A 214 4.34 15.01 -0.51
C MET A 214 5.72 15.63 -0.50
N LEU A 215 5.82 16.80 0.13
CA LEU A 215 7.07 17.51 0.40
C LEU A 215 7.38 17.38 1.88
N LEU A 216 8.59 16.94 2.20
CA LEU A 216 9.09 16.82 3.56
C LEU A 216 10.17 17.87 3.77
N ILE A 217 9.92 18.78 4.71
CA ILE A 217 10.76 19.95 4.96
C ILE A 217 11.44 19.76 6.32
N PRO A 218 12.78 19.80 6.42
CA PRO A 218 13.48 19.70 7.71
C PRO A 218 13.00 20.77 8.68
N ILE A 219 12.63 20.39 9.91
CA ILE A 219 12.18 21.38 10.91
C ILE A 219 13.30 22.39 11.22
N SER A 220 14.56 21.91 11.24
CA SER A 220 15.77 22.72 11.40
C SER A 220 15.96 23.81 10.32
N SER A 221 15.39 23.65 9.12
CA SER A 221 15.51 24.63 8.04
C SER A 221 14.47 25.76 8.11
N ILE A 222 13.53 25.72 9.06
CA ILE A 222 12.38 26.64 9.14
C ILE A 222 12.42 27.47 10.43
N PRO A 223 12.99 28.69 10.41
CA PRO A 223 13.20 29.50 11.63
C PRO A 223 11.89 30.03 12.24
N ASN A 224 10.81 30.15 11.45
CA ASN A 224 9.55 30.79 11.84
C ASN A 224 8.38 29.79 12.00
N GLY A 225 8.66 28.50 12.23
CA GLY A 225 7.65 27.46 12.38
C GLY A 225 6.61 27.44 11.24
N GLU A 226 5.32 27.35 11.58
CA GLU A 226 4.22 27.32 10.60
C GLU A 226 4.20 28.50 9.62
N GLN A 227 4.62 29.71 10.02
CA GLN A 227 4.68 30.84 9.10
C GLN A 227 5.77 30.62 8.04
N GLY A 228 6.91 30.05 8.41
CA GLY A 228 7.96 29.66 7.47
C GLY A 228 7.54 28.49 6.58
N VAL A 229 6.81 27.51 7.11
CA VAL A 229 6.21 26.43 6.30
C VAL A 229 5.22 26.99 5.29
N SER A 230 4.39 27.96 5.67
CA SER A 230 3.44 28.64 4.76
C SER A 230 4.16 29.38 3.62
N ALA A 231 5.28 30.06 3.93
CA ALA A 231 6.10 30.71 2.91
C ALA A 231 6.70 29.70 1.91
N VAL A 232 7.20 28.55 2.38
CA VAL A 232 7.69 27.47 1.50
C VAL A 232 6.55 26.89 0.66
N LYS A 233 5.37 26.64 1.24
CA LYS A 233 4.18 26.18 0.49
C LYS A 233 3.82 27.14 -0.64
N GLN A 234 3.84 28.45 -0.38
CA GLN A 234 3.59 29.47 -1.41
C GLN A 234 4.69 29.46 -2.49
N GLN A 235 5.96 29.47 -2.11
CA GLN A 235 7.09 29.43 -3.04
C GLN A 235 7.05 28.18 -3.95
N VAL A 236 6.64 27.03 -3.42
CA VAL A 236 6.42 25.80 -4.20
C VAL A 236 5.33 26.01 -5.25
N LEU A 237 4.19 26.60 -4.90
CA LEU A 237 3.11 26.85 -5.86
C LEU A 237 3.53 27.81 -6.97
N GLU A 238 4.24 28.89 -6.62
CA GLU A 238 4.74 29.89 -7.57
C GLU A 238 5.73 29.25 -8.58
N ASN A 239 6.65 28.40 -8.11
CA ASN A 239 7.70 27.83 -8.97
C ASN A 239 7.32 26.49 -9.65
N ALA A 240 6.40 25.72 -9.07
CA ALA A 240 6.09 24.35 -9.52
C ALA A 240 4.69 24.16 -10.15
N SER A 241 3.74 25.08 -9.97
CA SER A 241 2.35 24.92 -10.45
C SER A 241 2.24 24.50 -11.92
N LEU A 242 2.93 25.19 -12.84
CA LEU A 242 2.94 24.83 -14.27
C LEU A 242 3.56 23.45 -14.53
N LYS A 243 4.57 23.04 -13.76
CA LYS A 243 5.17 21.69 -13.87
C LYS A 243 4.21 20.61 -13.39
N ILE A 244 3.55 20.84 -12.25
CA ILE A 244 2.51 19.98 -11.67
C ILE A 244 1.38 19.74 -12.68
N LEU A 245 0.85 20.81 -13.28
CA LEU A 245 -0.19 20.73 -14.32
C LEU A 245 0.26 19.88 -15.53
N LYS A 246 1.46 20.16 -16.05
CA LYS A 246 2.02 19.47 -17.23
C LYS A 246 2.31 17.99 -16.96
N ILE A 247 2.77 17.66 -15.75
CA ILE A 247 3.00 16.27 -15.33
C ILE A 247 1.67 15.53 -15.18
N GLU A 248 0.67 16.12 -14.52
CA GLU A 248 -0.65 15.49 -14.40
C GLU A 248 -1.27 15.23 -15.78
N GLU A 249 -1.20 16.19 -16.70
CA GLU A 249 -1.71 16.00 -18.06
C GLU A 249 -0.94 14.90 -18.83
N LYS A 250 0.40 14.88 -18.75
CA LYS A 250 1.22 13.85 -19.38
C LYS A 250 0.93 12.46 -18.82
N LEU A 251 0.85 12.31 -17.50
CA LEU A 251 0.56 11.04 -16.85
C LEU A 251 -0.86 10.57 -17.16
N SER A 252 -1.85 11.47 -17.09
CA SER A 252 -3.25 11.16 -17.43
C SER A 252 -3.44 10.75 -18.90
N LYS A 253 -2.68 11.31 -19.85
CA LYS A 253 -2.67 10.86 -21.26
C LYS A 253 -2.02 9.48 -21.45
N GLY A 254 -0.98 9.16 -20.68
CA GLY A 254 -0.31 7.86 -20.71
C GLY A 254 -0.99 6.77 -19.87
N TRP A 255 -2.00 7.12 -19.07
CA TRP A 255 -2.60 6.22 -18.11
C TRP A 255 -3.62 5.27 -18.75
N GLY A 256 -3.28 3.98 -18.84
CA GLY A 256 -4.16 2.91 -19.33
C GLY A 256 -5.36 2.57 -18.42
N GLY A 257 -5.73 3.46 -17.51
CA GLY A 257 -6.80 3.26 -16.52
C GLY A 257 -6.49 2.14 -15.51
N GLU A 258 -7.53 1.68 -14.82
CA GLU A 258 -7.45 0.55 -13.88
C GLU A 258 -6.92 -0.74 -14.52
N ASN A 259 -6.96 -0.84 -15.86
CA ASN A 259 -6.47 -1.99 -16.62
C ASN A 259 -5.04 -1.81 -17.18
N ALA A 260 -4.31 -0.76 -16.82
CA ALA A 260 -2.98 -0.45 -17.38
C ALA A 260 -1.97 -1.62 -17.30
N TYR A 261 -2.06 -2.46 -16.26
CA TYR A 261 -1.19 -3.63 -16.05
C TYR A 261 -1.85 -4.96 -16.43
N HIS A 262 -2.99 -4.94 -17.13
CA HIS A 262 -3.66 -6.15 -17.60
C HIS A 262 -2.88 -6.78 -18.77
N VAL A 263 -2.47 -8.04 -18.60
CA VAL A 263 -2.03 -8.89 -19.71
C VAL A 263 -3.07 -9.99 -19.93
N GLY A 264 -3.57 -10.12 -21.16
CA GLY A 264 -4.63 -11.06 -21.51
C GLY A 264 -4.16 -12.52 -21.38
N GLY A 265 -4.92 -13.35 -20.64
CA GLY A 265 -4.58 -14.75 -20.36
C GLY A 265 -3.78 -14.99 -19.07
N TYR A 266 -3.15 -13.95 -18.53
CA TYR A 266 -2.27 -14.05 -17.35
C TYR A 266 -2.92 -13.44 -16.11
N ARG A 267 -2.64 -14.00 -14.93
CA ARG A 267 -2.71 -13.28 -13.65
C ARG A 267 -1.34 -13.38 -13.01
N TYR A 268 -0.73 -12.26 -12.68
CA TYR A 268 0.64 -12.24 -12.22
C TYR A 268 0.87 -11.25 -11.07
N LEU A 269 1.92 -11.54 -10.30
CA LEU A 269 2.58 -10.64 -9.37
C LEU A 269 4.08 -10.68 -9.70
N LEU A 270 4.65 -9.51 -9.96
CA LEU A 270 6.08 -9.28 -10.07
C LEU A 270 6.53 -8.54 -8.80
N VAL A 271 7.62 -9.00 -8.20
CA VAL A 271 8.31 -8.36 -7.08
C VAL A 271 9.77 -8.16 -7.47
N ASP A 272 10.28 -6.96 -7.25
CA ASP A 272 11.69 -6.59 -7.36
C ASP A 272 12.16 -6.27 -5.93
N GLY A 273 12.82 -7.25 -5.30
CA GLY A 273 13.26 -7.17 -3.91
C GLY A 273 14.36 -6.12 -3.72
N ASP A 274 15.31 -6.05 -4.66
CA ASP A 274 16.39 -5.05 -4.66
C ASP A 274 15.87 -3.61 -4.57
N ARG A 275 14.73 -3.35 -5.21
CA ARG A 275 14.11 -2.01 -5.30
C ARG A 275 12.92 -1.82 -4.38
N ASN A 276 12.48 -2.87 -3.67
CA ASN A 276 11.21 -2.91 -2.96
C ASN A 276 10.02 -2.45 -3.83
N VAL A 277 9.99 -2.86 -5.10
CA VAL A 277 8.91 -2.51 -6.05
C VAL A 277 8.09 -3.75 -6.38
N SER A 278 6.77 -3.62 -6.49
CA SER A 278 5.93 -4.68 -7.07
C SER A 278 5.02 -4.17 -8.18
N ARG A 279 4.59 -5.08 -9.06
CA ARG A 279 3.60 -4.85 -10.13
C ARG A 279 2.69 -6.06 -10.20
N ALA A 280 1.38 -5.85 -10.25
CA ALA A 280 0.41 -6.95 -10.32
C ALA A 280 -0.62 -6.74 -11.42
N SER A 281 -1.25 -7.83 -11.83
CA SER A 281 -2.51 -7.78 -12.60
C SER A 281 -3.59 -7.01 -11.83
N PRO A 282 -4.48 -6.26 -12.51
CA PRO A 282 -5.53 -5.48 -11.85
C PRO A 282 -6.43 -6.35 -10.96
N ALA A 283 -6.88 -5.80 -9.82
CA ALA A 283 -7.68 -6.54 -8.84
C ALA A 283 -8.93 -7.19 -9.47
N THR A 284 -9.68 -6.45 -10.29
CA THR A 284 -10.88 -6.93 -11.03
C THR A 284 -10.59 -8.09 -12.00
N LYS A 285 -9.35 -8.25 -12.44
CA LYS A 285 -8.91 -9.38 -13.24
C LYS A 285 -8.56 -10.55 -12.35
N VAL A 286 -7.80 -10.35 -11.28
CA VAL A 286 -7.38 -11.45 -10.41
C VAL A 286 -8.54 -12.02 -9.58
N THR A 287 -9.60 -11.24 -9.32
CA THR A 287 -10.87 -11.76 -8.77
C THR A 287 -11.61 -12.72 -9.69
N THR A 288 -11.19 -12.91 -10.95
CA THR A 288 -11.77 -13.95 -11.83
C THR A 288 -11.17 -15.33 -11.60
N LEU A 289 -10.10 -15.46 -10.79
CA LEU A 289 -9.45 -16.73 -10.54
C LEU A 289 -10.38 -17.68 -9.75
N THR A 290 -10.41 -18.93 -10.19
CA THR A 290 -11.15 -20.01 -9.54
C THR A 290 -10.50 -20.47 -8.23
N LYS A 291 -11.31 -21.00 -7.29
CA LYS A 291 -10.86 -21.43 -5.94
C LYS A 291 -9.66 -22.37 -5.99
N GLU A 292 -9.63 -23.27 -6.96
CA GLU A 292 -8.58 -24.28 -7.18
C GLU A 292 -7.25 -23.62 -7.57
N SER A 293 -7.29 -22.60 -8.44
CA SER A 293 -6.13 -21.75 -8.74
C SER A 293 -5.63 -21.03 -7.48
N LEU A 294 -6.53 -20.52 -6.64
CA LEU A 294 -6.15 -19.80 -5.41
C LEU A 294 -5.41 -20.70 -4.43
N LEU A 295 -5.91 -21.93 -4.24
CA LEU A 295 -5.30 -22.92 -3.34
C LEU A 295 -3.94 -23.40 -3.83
N ALA A 296 -3.81 -23.68 -5.14
CA ALA A 296 -2.54 -24.07 -5.73
C ALA A 296 -1.48 -22.96 -5.61
N MET A 297 -1.88 -21.70 -5.81
CA MET A 297 -1.02 -20.53 -5.62
C MET A 297 -0.59 -20.35 -4.16
N ASN A 298 -1.50 -20.53 -3.19
CA ASN A 298 -1.15 -20.46 -1.77
C ASN A 298 -0.11 -21.53 -1.39
N LYS A 299 -0.20 -22.73 -1.99
CA LYS A 299 0.81 -23.78 -1.84
C LYS A 299 2.13 -23.40 -2.52
N LEU A 300 2.10 -22.94 -3.78
CA LEU A 300 3.29 -22.52 -4.56
C LEU A 300 4.16 -21.56 -3.75
N ARG A 301 3.54 -20.55 -3.16
CA ARG A 301 4.18 -19.58 -2.28
C ARG A 301 4.88 -20.21 -1.07
N GLN A 302 4.22 -21.16 -0.41
CA GLN A 302 4.81 -21.85 0.74
C GLN A 302 6.06 -22.62 0.34
N GLU A 303 6.05 -23.31 -0.81
CA GLU A 303 7.24 -23.99 -1.32
C GLU A 303 8.36 -22.97 -1.65
N VAL A 304 8.05 -21.85 -2.33
CA VAL A 304 9.03 -20.79 -2.63
C VAL A 304 9.66 -20.20 -1.36
N GLU A 305 8.86 -19.89 -0.33
CA GLU A 305 9.40 -19.41 0.95
C GLU A 305 10.19 -20.49 1.71
N LEU A 306 9.80 -21.77 1.61
CA LEU A 306 10.58 -22.86 2.20
C LEU A 306 11.95 -22.99 1.51
N GLU A 307 12.01 -22.93 0.17
CA GLU A 307 13.29 -22.96 -0.55
C GLU A 307 14.13 -21.71 -0.29
N LYS A 308 13.54 -20.51 -0.25
CA LYS A 308 14.24 -19.28 0.14
C LYS A 308 14.84 -19.37 1.54
N ASN A 309 14.13 -19.96 2.49
CA ASN A 309 14.64 -20.13 3.86
C ASN A 309 15.69 -21.25 3.98
N ARG A 310 15.62 -22.30 3.15
CA ARG A 310 16.72 -23.28 3.02
C ARG A 310 17.97 -22.65 2.41
N ALA A 311 17.84 -21.84 1.36
CA ALA A 311 18.96 -21.16 0.73
C ALA A 311 19.72 -20.26 1.73
N LYS A 312 19.02 -19.54 2.63
CA LYS A 312 19.64 -18.74 3.69
C LYS A 312 20.44 -19.53 4.73
N LEU A 313 20.21 -20.85 4.86
CA LEU A 313 20.93 -21.73 5.79
C LEU A 313 22.23 -22.29 5.16
N ASP A 314 22.33 -22.31 3.83
CA ASP A 314 23.57 -22.62 3.12
C ASP A 314 24.47 -21.37 3.10
N GLU A 315 25.46 -21.27 3.99
CA GLU A 315 26.42 -20.13 4.08
C GLU A 315 27.18 -19.82 2.77
N HIS A 316 27.09 -20.69 1.76
CA HIS A 316 27.73 -20.55 0.44
C HIS A 316 26.71 -20.30 -0.69
N SER A 317 25.47 -19.88 -0.38
CA SER A 317 24.44 -19.68 -1.39
C SER A 317 24.74 -18.49 -2.31
N CYS A 318 25.31 -18.77 -3.49
CA CYS A 318 25.00 -17.98 -4.68
C CYS A 318 23.47 -17.89 -4.82
N GLU A 319 22.92 -16.77 -5.28
CA GLU A 319 21.49 -16.66 -5.59
C GLU A 319 21.13 -17.73 -6.64
N LYS A 320 20.48 -18.81 -6.19
CA LYS A 320 20.02 -19.88 -7.08
C LYS A 320 18.73 -19.44 -7.75
N ASP A 321 18.71 -19.46 -9.07
CA ASP A 321 17.46 -19.40 -9.82
C ASP A 321 16.56 -20.57 -9.40
N LEU A 322 15.31 -20.25 -9.08
CA LEU A 322 14.31 -21.20 -8.59
C LEU A 322 13.06 -21.10 -9.44
N GLU A 323 12.68 -22.20 -10.08
CA GLU A 323 11.35 -22.37 -10.65
C GLU A 323 10.54 -23.37 -9.80
N VAL A 324 9.32 -22.99 -9.42
CA VAL A 324 8.34 -23.91 -8.82
C VAL A 324 7.08 -23.90 -9.65
N CYS A 325 6.60 -25.08 -10.03
CA CYS A 325 5.44 -25.27 -10.90
C CYS A 325 4.44 -26.23 -10.27
N ILE A 326 3.20 -25.76 -10.09
CA ILE A 326 2.07 -26.54 -9.57
C ILE A 326 0.95 -26.60 -10.61
N ARG A 327 0.43 -27.80 -10.86
CA ARG A 327 -0.83 -27.99 -11.59
C ARG A 327 -1.99 -27.98 -10.60
N ALA A 328 -2.92 -27.06 -10.78
CA ALA A 328 -4.12 -26.95 -9.96
C ALA A 328 -5.21 -27.96 -10.39
N LYS A 329 -6.17 -28.25 -9.50
CA LYS A 329 -7.24 -29.26 -9.74
C LYS A 329 -8.18 -28.93 -10.92
N ASN A 330 -8.28 -27.65 -11.25
CA ASN A 330 -9.01 -27.10 -12.40
C ASN A 330 -8.16 -27.08 -13.70
N ASN A 331 -7.01 -27.76 -13.73
CA ASN A 331 -6.02 -27.73 -14.81
C ASN A 331 -5.31 -26.38 -15.06
N ALA A 332 -5.48 -25.37 -14.21
CA ALA A 332 -4.66 -24.17 -14.30
C ALA A 332 -3.20 -24.48 -13.94
N TRP A 333 -2.26 -23.85 -14.65
CA TRP A 333 -0.85 -23.85 -14.25
C TRP A 333 -0.57 -22.65 -13.34
N VAL A 334 0.22 -22.92 -12.31
CA VAL A 334 0.56 -22.01 -11.23
C VAL A 334 2.07 -22.06 -11.07
N ILE A 335 2.76 -20.97 -11.42
CA ILE A 335 4.21 -20.93 -11.58
C ILE A 335 4.81 -19.80 -10.77
N SER A 336 5.96 -20.04 -10.15
CA SER A 336 6.85 -18.99 -9.68
C SER A 336 8.25 -19.16 -10.27
N ARG A 337 8.88 -18.05 -10.62
CA ARG A 337 10.31 -17.95 -10.90
C ARG A 337 10.94 -16.92 -9.97
N VAL A 338 12.03 -17.28 -9.30
CA VAL A 338 12.86 -16.36 -8.52
C VAL A 338 14.22 -16.32 -9.18
N THR A 339 14.67 -15.11 -9.52
CA THR A 339 15.93 -14.84 -10.23
C THR A 339 16.51 -13.54 -9.69
N ARG A 340 17.70 -13.60 -9.10
CA ARG A 340 18.52 -12.44 -8.67
C ARG A 340 17.72 -11.35 -7.95
N GLY A 341 17.30 -11.63 -6.71
CA GLY A 341 16.48 -10.73 -5.89
C GLY A 341 15.04 -10.48 -6.38
N LYS A 342 14.63 -10.99 -7.54
CA LYS A 342 13.31 -10.73 -8.15
C LYS A 342 12.45 -11.98 -8.21
N GLU A 343 11.14 -11.80 -8.08
CA GLU A 343 10.16 -12.88 -8.04
C GLU A 343 9.01 -12.62 -9.01
N LEU A 344 8.68 -13.62 -9.81
CA LEU A 344 7.48 -13.68 -10.63
C LEU A 344 6.59 -14.78 -10.07
N TYR A 345 5.31 -14.50 -9.89
CA TYR A 345 4.25 -15.47 -9.63
C TYR A 345 3.18 -15.33 -10.70
N MET A 346 2.69 -16.44 -11.23
CA MET A 346 1.82 -16.45 -12.40
C MET A 346 0.77 -17.57 -12.35
N VAL A 347 -0.47 -17.25 -12.73
CA VAL A 347 -1.56 -18.19 -12.97
C VAL A 347 -1.96 -18.15 -14.43
N LEU A 348 -2.08 -19.33 -15.03
CA LEU A 348 -2.49 -19.57 -16.40
C LEU A 348 -3.72 -20.49 -16.43
N GLU A 349 -4.92 -19.92 -16.27
CA GLU A 349 -6.19 -20.68 -16.30
C GLU A 349 -6.60 -21.15 -17.72
N LYS A 350 -5.81 -20.80 -18.74
CA LYS A 350 -6.03 -21.18 -20.16
C LYS A 350 -4.77 -21.74 -20.84
N ALA A 351 -3.75 -22.13 -20.08
CA ALA A 351 -2.62 -22.86 -20.66
C ALA A 351 -3.09 -24.25 -21.11
N ASN A 352 -2.55 -24.73 -22.24
CA ASN A 352 -2.72 -26.11 -22.68
C ASN A 352 -2.18 -27.10 -21.63
N GLU A 353 -2.54 -28.37 -21.76
CA GLU A 353 -2.38 -29.39 -20.72
C GLU A 353 -0.93 -29.74 -20.30
N THR A 354 0.12 -29.11 -20.84
CA THR A 354 1.52 -29.48 -20.54
C THR A 354 2.30 -28.36 -19.86
N LEU A 355 3.26 -28.76 -19.03
CA LEU A 355 4.20 -27.84 -18.36
C LEU A 355 5.02 -27.03 -19.38
N LEU A 356 5.33 -27.62 -20.54
CA LEU A 356 6.08 -26.97 -21.61
C LEU A 356 5.37 -25.72 -22.16
N TYR A 357 4.04 -25.79 -22.37
CA TYR A 357 3.25 -24.61 -22.76
C TYR A 357 3.20 -23.54 -21.67
N ALA A 358 3.21 -23.96 -20.40
CA ALA A 358 3.17 -23.04 -19.28
C ALA A 358 4.51 -22.31 -19.11
N SER A 359 5.63 -23.01 -19.27
CA SER A 359 6.99 -22.43 -19.30
C SER A 359 7.18 -21.48 -20.49
N ASP A 360 6.78 -21.86 -21.70
CA ASP A 360 6.80 -21.00 -22.90
C ASP A 360 5.95 -19.72 -22.73
N ALA A 361 4.83 -19.79 -22.01
CA ALA A 361 4.03 -18.62 -21.66
C ALA A 361 4.74 -17.69 -20.66
N VAL A 362 5.51 -18.23 -19.71
CA VAL A 362 6.36 -17.45 -18.79
C VAL A 362 7.51 -16.80 -19.56
N GLU A 363 8.16 -17.52 -20.49
CA GLU A 363 9.22 -16.97 -21.35
C GLU A 363 8.73 -15.79 -22.19
N LYS A 364 7.59 -15.95 -22.87
CA LYS A 364 6.97 -14.89 -23.67
C LYS A 364 6.54 -13.69 -22.82
N PHE A 365 6.16 -13.92 -21.57
CA PHE A 365 5.86 -12.85 -20.62
C PHE A 365 7.13 -12.13 -20.15
N SER A 366 8.16 -12.89 -19.75
CA SER A 366 9.46 -12.41 -19.29
C SER A 366 10.11 -11.49 -20.32
N ASN A 367 10.25 -11.97 -21.55
CA ASN A 367 10.85 -11.25 -22.66
C ASN A 367 10.09 -9.96 -23.03
N ARG A 368 8.77 -9.93 -22.86
CA ARG A 368 7.92 -8.80 -23.27
C ARG A 368 7.66 -7.75 -22.19
N TYR A 369 7.68 -8.15 -20.91
CA TYR A 369 7.23 -7.29 -19.80
C TYR A 369 8.23 -7.18 -18.64
N CYS A 370 9.32 -7.96 -18.68
CA CYS A 370 10.37 -8.03 -17.66
C CYS A 370 11.77 -8.02 -18.27
N ASP A 371 11.93 -7.60 -19.54
CA ASP A 371 13.21 -7.50 -20.25
C ASP A 371 14.06 -8.79 -20.23
N GLY A 372 13.41 -9.96 -20.23
CA GLY A 372 14.08 -11.27 -20.16
C GLY A 372 14.52 -11.70 -18.75
N THR A 373 14.22 -10.92 -17.70
CA THR A 373 14.69 -11.17 -16.32
C THR A 373 14.43 -12.59 -15.79
N PHE A 374 13.33 -13.24 -16.21
CA PHE A 374 12.94 -14.58 -15.74
C PHE A 374 13.08 -15.63 -16.83
N SER A 375 13.91 -15.39 -17.85
CA SER A 375 14.17 -16.33 -18.93
C SER A 375 15.31 -17.28 -18.55
N LEU A 376 15.20 -18.53 -18.99
CA LEU A 376 16.12 -19.62 -18.63
C LEU A 376 17.33 -19.80 -19.59
N ASP A 377 17.50 -18.87 -20.55
CA ASP A 377 18.49 -18.92 -21.65
C ASP A 377 19.72 -18.00 -21.41
#